data_AF-M4STZ7-F1
#
_entry.id   AF-M4STZ7-F1
#
_cell.length_a   1.000
_cell.length_b   1.000
_cell.length_c   1.000
_cell.angle_alpha   90.00
_cell.angle_beta   90.00
_cell.angle_gamma   90.00
#
_symmetry.space_group_name_H-M   'P 1'
#
loop_
_entity.id
_entity.type
_entity.pdbx_description
1 polymer ?
#
loop_
_entity_poly.entity_id
_entity_poly.type
_entity_poly.pdbx_seq_one_letter_code
_entity_poly.pdbx_strand_id
1 'polypeptide(L)'
;AKQANDKDSAYATLAATAGHKLSQARADYSSVLYKLTAVISAINNRIAALKELTRLSPGKSLQRQVATPGNEDSTFGAGGKKCEIKTKATSTTFEFCQPKMTNPGQMQHAAKTLDKVGTLKLIKDDAFDFQELTPTAVAKGSPSSISAPDDDDKHCYNGGCGKTGRTVALGIEMIAVTATNIAAAATDLTADSQPTSQCKTFTANTNEQLTTAEELAAAICNARAAAKPPIPTMNESSYETLTSDDTVKEIALMITDPEKGTAKTAGATREKAKTAAVKVVFGKTTVDIETKFLDPLKEKELKYNLGETKEQGSIDKLTNSGDFGTTLAFFW
;
A
#
# COMPACT_ATOMS: atom_id res chain seq x y z
N ALA A 1 -18.74 6.85 52.25
CA ALA A 1 -18.13 6.13 51.10
C ALA A 1 -18.36 4.64 51.29
N LYS A 2 -19.19 4.02 50.45
CA LYS A 2 -19.38 2.57 50.44
C LYS A 2 -18.04 2.00 49.98
N GLN A 3 -17.35 1.21 50.81
CA GLN A 3 -16.17 0.45 50.38
C GLN A 3 -16.61 -0.38 49.19
N ALA A 4 -16.18 0.01 47.99
CA ALA A 4 -16.32 -0.85 46.82
C ALA A 4 -15.59 -2.15 47.16
N ASN A 5 -16.24 -3.28 46.92
CA ASN A 5 -15.64 -4.58 47.17
C ASN A 5 -14.37 -4.66 46.30
N ASP A 6 -13.24 -5.02 46.89
CA ASP A 6 -11.89 -4.97 46.27
C ASP A 6 -11.88 -5.64 44.88
N LYS A 7 -12.66 -6.71 44.72
CA LYS A 7 -12.83 -7.45 43.47
C LYS A 7 -13.66 -6.72 42.41
N ASP A 8 -14.72 -6.02 42.79
CA ASP A 8 -15.60 -5.34 41.82
C ASP A 8 -14.86 -4.17 41.16
N SER A 9 -14.08 -3.43 41.96
CA SER A 9 -13.23 -2.34 41.46
C SER A 9 -12.11 -2.87 40.56
N ALA A 10 -11.54 -4.03 40.89
CA ALA A 10 -10.55 -4.72 40.05
C ALA A 10 -11.15 -5.14 38.70
N TYR A 11 -12.30 -5.82 38.70
CA TYR A 11 -12.96 -6.22 37.46
C TYR A 11 -13.40 -5.02 36.62
N ALA A 12 -13.93 -3.96 37.23
CA ALA A 12 -14.27 -2.73 36.53
C ALA A 12 -13.03 -2.08 35.89
N THR A 13 -11.91 -2.03 36.61
CA THR A 13 -10.64 -1.49 36.10
C THR A 13 -10.10 -2.32 34.94
N LEU A 14 -10.11 -3.67 35.07
CA LEU A 14 -9.67 -4.59 34.02
C LEU A 14 -10.56 -4.48 32.78
N ALA A 15 -11.89 -4.41 32.95
CA ALA A 15 -12.83 -4.26 31.85
C ALA A 15 -12.66 -2.93 31.11
N ALA A 16 -12.55 -1.82 31.83
CA ALA A 16 -12.29 -0.50 31.24
C ALA A 16 -10.94 -0.44 30.53
N THR A 17 -9.90 -1.06 31.11
CA THR A 17 -8.57 -1.17 30.49
C THR A 17 -8.63 -1.99 29.20
N ALA A 18 -9.31 -3.14 29.22
CA ALA A 18 -9.51 -3.96 28.03
C ALA A 18 -10.25 -3.20 26.92
N GLY A 19 -11.30 -2.45 27.28
CA GLY A 19 -12.04 -1.59 26.35
C GLY A 19 -11.17 -0.48 25.75
N HIS A 20 -10.33 0.18 26.56
CA HIS A 20 -9.39 1.18 26.09
C HIS A 20 -8.35 0.59 25.13
N LYS A 21 -7.70 -0.51 25.52
CA LYS A 21 -6.74 -1.23 24.68
C LYS A 21 -7.35 -1.67 23.35
N LEU A 22 -8.59 -2.16 23.36
CA LEU A 22 -9.32 -2.54 22.13
C LEU A 22 -9.60 -1.32 21.24
N SER A 23 -10.04 -0.21 21.81
CA SER A 23 -10.27 1.04 21.07
C SER A 23 -8.97 1.56 20.42
N GLN A 24 -7.87 1.56 21.19
CA GLN A 24 -6.55 1.94 20.71
C GLN A 24 -6.06 1.00 19.61
N ALA A 25 -6.21 -0.31 19.78
CA ALA A 25 -5.82 -1.30 18.78
C ALA A 25 -6.58 -1.10 17.46
N ARG A 26 -7.89 -0.79 17.53
CA ARG A 26 -8.71 -0.46 16.35
C ARG A 26 -8.24 0.82 15.66
N ALA A 27 -7.95 1.87 16.42
CA ALA A 27 -7.43 3.12 15.87
C ALA A 27 -6.07 2.90 15.18
N ASP A 28 -5.16 2.18 15.84
CA ASP A 28 -3.85 1.84 15.30
C ASP A 28 -3.97 0.97 14.04
N TYR A 29 -4.85 -0.03 14.05
CA TYR A 29 -5.12 -0.89 12.90
C TYR A 29 -5.65 -0.10 11.69
N SER A 30 -6.59 0.82 11.91
CA SER A 30 -7.16 1.64 10.82
C SER A 30 -6.12 2.55 10.14
N SER A 31 -5.22 3.15 10.93
CA SER A 31 -4.11 3.97 10.44
C SER A 31 -3.10 3.15 9.63
N VAL A 32 -2.76 1.95 10.12
CA VAL A 32 -1.86 1.03 9.42
C VAL A 32 -2.48 0.54 8.12
N LEU A 33 -3.77 0.15 8.12
CA LEU A 33 -4.48 -0.29 6.93
C LEU A 33 -4.46 0.77 5.83
N TYR A 34 -4.78 2.03 6.15
CA TYR A 34 -4.78 3.11 5.18
C TYR A 34 -3.41 3.23 4.47
N LYS A 35 -2.32 3.18 5.25
CA LYS A 35 -0.95 3.26 4.71
C LYS A 35 -0.58 2.04 3.88
N LEU A 36 -0.96 0.83 4.31
CA LEU A 36 -0.74 -0.39 3.53
C LEU A 36 -1.50 -0.38 2.20
N THR A 37 -2.74 0.12 2.17
CA THR A 37 -3.49 0.28 0.92
C THR A 37 -2.79 1.23 -0.03
N ALA A 38 -2.22 2.34 0.46
CA ALA A 38 -1.44 3.26 -0.37
C ALA A 38 -0.20 2.57 -0.99
N VAL A 39 0.51 1.74 -0.22
CA VAL A 39 1.65 0.95 -0.75
C VAL A 39 1.19 -0.03 -1.83
N ILE A 40 0.11 -0.77 -1.59
CA ILE A 40 -0.42 -1.75 -2.56
C ILE A 40 -0.79 -1.04 -3.87
N SER A 41 -1.47 0.11 -3.79
CA SER A 41 -1.79 0.92 -4.97
C SER A 41 -0.53 1.39 -5.71
N ALA A 42 0.48 1.90 -4.99
CA ALA A 42 1.75 2.32 -5.58
C ALA A 42 2.49 1.17 -6.30
N ILE A 43 2.54 -0.02 -5.68
CA ILE A 43 3.12 -1.22 -6.29
C ILE A 43 2.35 -1.60 -7.55
N ASN A 44 1.01 -1.64 -7.50
CA ASN A 44 0.19 -2.02 -8.65
C ASN A 44 0.33 -1.04 -9.81
N ASN A 45 0.36 0.27 -9.53
CA ASN A 45 0.59 1.30 -10.54
C ASN A 45 1.96 1.13 -11.21
N ARG A 46 3.01 0.89 -10.42
CA ARG A 46 4.36 0.66 -10.97
C ARG A 46 4.44 -0.63 -11.79
N ILE A 47 3.78 -1.71 -11.36
CA ILE A 47 3.66 -2.95 -12.14
C ILE A 47 2.95 -2.68 -13.46
N ALA A 48 1.87 -1.89 -13.46
CA ALA A 48 1.15 -1.52 -14.68
C ALA A 48 2.04 -0.72 -15.64
N ALA A 49 2.78 0.28 -15.12
CA ALA A 49 3.75 1.03 -15.91
C ALA A 49 4.83 0.12 -16.52
N LEU A 50 5.36 -0.85 -15.77
CA LEU A 50 6.34 -1.82 -16.27
C LEU A 50 5.77 -2.72 -17.37
N LYS A 51 4.52 -3.15 -17.25
CA LYS A 51 3.83 -3.90 -18.31
C LYS A 51 3.69 -3.06 -19.57
N GLU A 52 3.34 -1.80 -19.41
CA GLU A 52 3.19 -0.89 -20.54
C GLU A 52 4.53 -0.57 -21.22
N LEU A 53 5.57 -0.31 -20.44
CA LEU A 53 6.94 -0.16 -20.94
C LEU A 53 7.37 -1.39 -21.75
N THR A 54 7.05 -2.58 -21.26
CA THR A 54 7.33 -3.84 -21.95
C THR A 54 6.55 -3.92 -23.28
N ARG A 55 5.27 -3.56 -23.29
CA ARG A 55 4.43 -3.56 -24.50
C ARG A 55 4.88 -2.51 -25.54
N LEU A 56 5.30 -1.34 -25.07
CA LEU A 56 5.65 -0.18 -25.87
C LEU A 56 7.12 -0.09 -26.25
N SER A 57 7.97 -0.98 -25.75
CA SER A 57 9.37 -1.09 -26.19
C SER A 57 9.47 -2.16 -27.27
N PRO A 58 9.15 -1.85 -28.55
CA PRO A 58 9.40 -2.81 -29.59
C PRO A 58 10.92 -2.96 -29.67
N GLY A 59 11.43 -4.16 -29.39
CA GLY A 59 12.86 -4.46 -29.61
C GLY A 59 13.29 -4.41 -31.09
N LYS A 60 12.46 -3.83 -31.97
CA LYS A 60 12.58 -3.73 -33.43
C LYS A 60 11.89 -2.45 -33.94
N SER A 61 12.27 -1.99 -35.13
CA SER A 61 11.62 -0.86 -35.82
C SER A 61 10.11 -1.06 -35.99
N LEU A 62 9.35 0.04 -36.01
CA LEU A 62 7.92 0.00 -36.33
C LEU A 62 7.70 -0.52 -37.75
N GLN A 63 6.67 -1.35 -37.96
CA GLN A 63 6.32 -1.81 -39.29
C GLN A 63 5.44 -0.79 -39.99
N ARG A 64 5.83 -0.42 -41.21
CA ARG A 64 5.00 0.35 -42.12
C ARG A 64 3.76 -0.48 -42.51
N GLN A 65 2.65 0.20 -42.76
CA GLN A 65 1.43 -0.34 -43.36
C GLN A 65 1.19 0.31 -44.71
N VAL A 66 0.11 -0.10 -45.40
CA VAL A 66 -0.28 0.45 -46.71
C VAL A 66 -0.24 1.98 -46.69
N ALA A 67 0.36 2.54 -47.74
CA ALA A 67 0.47 3.98 -47.92
C ALA A 67 -0.74 4.51 -48.68
N THR A 68 -1.19 5.72 -48.36
CA THR A 68 -2.31 6.38 -49.04
C THR A 68 -1.82 7.70 -49.65
N PRO A 69 -1.85 7.85 -50.99
CA PRO A 69 -1.53 9.12 -51.63
C PRO A 69 -2.66 10.13 -51.39
N GLY A 70 -2.30 11.41 -51.27
CA GLY A 70 -3.27 12.49 -51.14
C GLY A 70 -2.78 13.80 -51.75
N ASN A 71 -3.73 14.66 -52.07
CA ASN A 71 -3.48 16.04 -52.44
C ASN A 71 -3.59 16.93 -51.19
N GLU A 72 -2.94 18.08 -51.23
CA GLU A 72 -3.07 19.18 -50.28
C GLU A 72 -2.78 18.76 -48.83
N ASP A 73 -1.72 19.33 -48.30
CA ASP A 73 -1.36 19.17 -46.90
C ASP A 73 -1.38 20.52 -46.19
N SER A 74 -1.71 20.48 -44.90
CA SER A 74 -1.78 21.68 -44.07
C SER A 74 -0.42 22.29 -43.74
N THR A 75 0.67 21.60 -44.06
CA THR A 75 2.04 22.00 -43.70
C THR A 75 2.65 22.88 -44.80
N PHE A 76 2.44 22.53 -46.08
CA PHE A 76 2.99 23.21 -47.24
C PHE A 76 1.91 23.90 -48.11
N GLY A 77 0.63 23.68 -47.83
CA GLY A 77 -0.49 24.40 -48.44
C GLY A 77 -0.89 23.91 -49.83
N ALA A 78 -1.50 24.81 -50.61
CA ALA A 78 -2.05 24.49 -51.92
C ALA A 78 -0.97 24.01 -52.91
N GLY A 79 -1.25 22.94 -53.66
CA GLY A 79 -0.29 22.31 -54.56
C GLY A 79 0.64 21.28 -53.91
N GLY A 80 0.60 21.15 -52.58
CA GLY A 80 1.29 20.09 -51.84
C GLY A 80 0.77 18.69 -52.16
N LYS A 81 1.65 17.68 -51.99
CA LYS A 81 1.30 16.25 -52.06
C LYS A 81 1.67 15.60 -50.74
N LYS A 82 0.83 14.68 -50.29
CA LYS A 82 1.07 13.88 -49.10
C LYS A 82 1.05 12.39 -49.40
N CYS A 83 1.82 11.65 -48.61
CA CYS A 83 1.78 10.21 -48.55
C CYS A 83 1.56 9.81 -47.10
N GLU A 84 0.35 9.37 -46.76
CA GLU A 84 0.04 8.88 -45.42
C GLU A 84 0.55 7.45 -45.27
N ILE A 85 1.48 7.22 -44.34
CA ILE A 85 1.98 5.88 -44.02
C ILE A 85 1.63 5.58 -42.57
N LYS A 86 0.76 4.60 -42.36
CA LYS A 86 0.44 4.12 -41.01
C LYS A 86 1.55 3.20 -40.51
N THR A 87 1.80 3.19 -39.21
CA THR A 87 2.77 2.29 -38.59
C THR A 87 2.15 1.50 -37.46
N LYS A 88 2.65 0.27 -37.26
CA LYS A 88 2.25 -0.60 -36.16
C LYS A 88 3.49 -1.12 -35.44
N ALA A 89 3.46 -1.10 -34.11
CA ALA A 89 4.46 -1.78 -33.31
C ALA A 89 4.36 -3.29 -33.54
N THR A 90 5.51 -3.93 -33.73
CA THR A 90 5.57 -5.39 -33.77
C THR A 90 5.44 -5.87 -32.32
N SER A 91 4.33 -6.52 -31.98
CA SER A 91 4.15 -7.07 -30.63
C SER A 91 5.21 -8.14 -30.41
N THR A 92 6.15 -7.91 -29.51
CA THR A 92 7.01 -8.96 -28.98
C THR A 92 6.26 -9.65 -27.84
N THR A 93 6.21 -10.97 -27.88
CA THR A 93 5.74 -11.77 -26.74
C THR A 93 6.80 -11.70 -25.65
N PHE A 94 6.46 -11.14 -24.50
CA PHE A 94 7.32 -11.16 -23.33
C PHE A 94 6.80 -12.20 -22.35
N GLU A 95 7.71 -12.96 -21.75
CA GLU A 95 7.34 -13.79 -20.60
C GLU A 95 7.04 -12.85 -19.43
N PHE A 96 5.80 -12.86 -18.98
CA PHE A 96 5.44 -12.18 -17.75
C PHE A 96 6.14 -12.84 -16.58
N CYS A 97 6.71 -12.04 -15.68
CA CYS A 97 7.11 -12.54 -14.36
C CYS A 97 5.86 -13.10 -13.67
N GLN A 98 5.80 -14.42 -13.52
CA GLN A 98 4.72 -15.05 -12.78
C GLN A 98 4.80 -14.61 -11.31
N PRO A 99 3.72 -14.02 -10.76
CA PRO A 99 3.71 -13.66 -9.35
C PRO A 99 3.91 -14.91 -8.51
N LYS A 100 4.98 -14.97 -7.71
CA LYS A 100 5.23 -16.10 -6.80
C LYS A 100 4.35 -16.04 -5.53
N MET A 101 3.16 -15.44 -5.64
CA MET A 101 2.22 -15.24 -4.53
C MET A 101 1.64 -16.57 -3.99
N THR A 102 1.86 -17.68 -4.69
CA THR A 102 1.42 -19.02 -4.29
C THR A 102 2.42 -19.75 -3.39
N ASN A 103 3.58 -19.16 -3.07
CA ASN A 103 4.56 -19.76 -2.16
C ASN A 103 4.57 -19.03 -0.80
N PRO A 104 3.90 -19.57 0.24
CA PRO A 104 3.82 -18.96 1.57
C PRO A 104 5.20 -18.67 2.18
N GLY A 105 6.20 -19.52 1.90
CA GLY A 105 7.57 -19.34 2.40
C GLY A 105 8.25 -18.09 1.83
N GLN A 106 7.96 -17.75 0.57
CA GLN A 106 8.52 -16.54 -0.05
C GLN A 106 7.81 -15.27 0.42
N MET A 107 6.50 -15.33 0.68
CA MET A 107 5.78 -14.22 1.30
C MET A 107 6.28 -13.94 2.73
N GLN A 108 6.49 -14.99 3.54
CA GLN A 108 7.10 -14.83 4.87
C GLN A 108 8.53 -14.32 4.79
N HIS A 109 9.32 -14.76 3.81
CA HIS A 109 10.67 -14.24 3.61
C HIS A 109 10.64 -12.76 3.23
N ALA A 110 9.76 -12.34 2.31
CA ALA A 110 9.56 -10.95 1.94
C ALA A 110 9.16 -10.10 3.15
N ALA A 111 8.20 -10.55 3.96
CA ALA A 111 7.81 -9.86 5.19
C ALA A 111 8.98 -9.70 6.17
N LYS A 112 9.78 -10.74 6.39
CA LYS A 112 10.95 -10.72 7.30
C LYS A 112 12.12 -9.88 6.80
N THR A 113 12.22 -9.68 5.49
CA THR A 113 13.32 -8.94 4.88
C THR A 113 12.96 -7.49 4.62
N LEU A 114 11.68 -7.18 4.43
CA LEU A 114 11.23 -5.83 4.13
C LEU A 114 11.76 -4.84 5.17
N ASP A 115 11.60 -5.10 6.46
CA ASP A 115 12.09 -4.22 7.54
C ASP A 115 13.61 -4.03 7.60
N LYS A 116 14.38 -4.86 6.87
CA LYS A 116 15.85 -4.83 6.84
C LYS A 116 16.41 -4.18 5.58
N VAL A 117 15.56 -3.84 4.63
CA VAL A 117 15.97 -3.27 3.33
C VAL A 117 16.02 -1.76 3.45
N GLY A 118 17.19 -1.15 3.27
CA GLY A 118 17.36 0.31 3.22
C GLY A 118 17.16 0.90 1.82
N THR A 119 17.31 0.08 0.77
CA THR A 119 17.23 0.52 -0.64
C THR A 119 16.47 -0.48 -1.51
N LEU A 120 15.72 0.01 -2.47
CA LEU A 120 15.05 -0.80 -3.49
C LEU A 120 15.73 -0.61 -4.83
N LYS A 121 15.93 -1.69 -5.58
CA LYS A 121 16.43 -1.60 -6.96
C LYS A 121 15.23 -1.52 -7.90
N LEU A 122 14.96 -0.34 -8.44
CA LEU A 122 13.80 -0.06 -9.30
C LEU A 122 14.27 0.39 -10.68
N ILE A 123 13.48 0.10 -11.72
CA ILE A 123 13.68 0.72 -13.04
C ILE A 123 13.54 2.24 -12.87
N LYS A 124 14.46 3.01 -13.45
CA LYS A 124 14.45 4.47 -13.41
C LYS A 124 13.19 5.05 -14.06
N ASP A 125 12.79 6.23 -13.61
CA ASP A 125 11.56 6.89 -14.09
C ASP A 125 11.66 7.35 -15.55
N ASP A 126 12.85 7.74 -16.01
CA ASP A 126 13.14 8.12 -17.41
C ASP A 126 12.89 6.96 -18.40
N ALA A 127 12.89 5.72 -17.93
CA ALA A 127 12.56 4.58 -18.77
C ALA A 127 11.08 4.60 -19.23
N PHE A 128 10.21 5.32 -18.54
CA PHE A 128 8.78 5.41 -18.87
C PHE A 128 8.44 6.61 -19.75
N ASP A 129 9.43 7.43 -20.11
CA ASP A 129 9.23 8.55 -21.01
C ASP A 129 8.88 8.07 -22.42
N PHE A 130 8.20 8.94 -23.18
CA PHE A 130 7.87 8.65 -24.56
C PHE A 130 9.14 8.45 -25.39
N GLN A 131 9.21 7.34 -26.12
CA GLN A 131 10.37 7.01 -26.94
C GLN A 131 10.49 7.98 -28.12
N GLU A 132 11.70 8.48 -28.34
CA GLU A 132 11.99 9.28 -29.52
C GLU A 132 11.85 8.41 -30.79
N LEU A 133 11.10 8.94 -31.76
CA LEU A 133 10.87 8.32 -33.06
C LEU A 133 11.60 9.13 -34.12
N THR A 134 12.54 8.51 -34.83
CA THR A 134 13.27 9.12 -35.93
C THR A 134 12.80 8.53 -37.26
N PRO A 135 11.90 9.20 -38.00
CA PRO A 135 11.51 8.79 -39.33
C PRO A 135 12.54 9.23 -40.37
N THR A 136 12.96 8.31 -41.24
CA THR A 136 13.77 8.62 -42.43
C THR A 136 12.85 8.72 -43.65
N ALA A 137 12.59 9.94 -44.12
CA ALA A 137 11.84 10.17 -45.34
C ALA A 137 12.74 10.01 -46.58
N VAL A 138 12.22 9.35 -47.61
CA VAL A 138 12.90 9.13 -48.89
C VAL A 138 11.99 9.54 -50.05
N ALA A 139 12.58 10.14 -51.06
CA ALA A 139 11.88 10.56 -52.27
C ALA A 139 12.71 10.27 -53.52
N LYS A 140 12.03 10.04 -54.64
CA LYS A 140 12.61 9.89 -55.97
C LYS A 140 11.75 10.63 -56.97
N GLY A 141 12.38 11.31 -57.93
CA GLY A 141 11.68 12.09 -58.94
C GLY A 141 10.96 13.31 -58.36
N SER A 142 9.95 13.82 -59.07
CA SER A 142 9.14 14.97 -58.62
C SER A 142 7.92 14.50 -57.83
N PRO A 143 7.83 14.72 -56.51
CA PRO A 143 6.71 14.24 -55.69
C PRO A 143 5.34 14.81 -56.11
N SER A 144 5.31 15.90 -56.89
CA SER A 144 4.09 16.55 -57.38
C SER A 144 3.19 15.65 -58.24
N SER A 145 3.70 14.55 -58.79
CA SER A 145 2.94 13.64 -59.64
C SER A 145 2.52 12.34 -58.94
N ILE A 146 2.74 12.21 -57.63
CA ILE A 146 2.33 11.03 -56.88
C ILE A 146 0.80 10.86 -56.93
N SER A 147 0.35 9.64 -57.24
CA SER A 147 -1.08 9.34 -57.42
C SER A 147 -1.50 7.94 -57.01
N ALA A 148 -0.57 7.01 -56.77
CA ALA A 148 -0.89 5.61 -56.48
C ALA A 148 -0.25 5.11 -55.17
N PRO A 149 -0.93 4.22 -54.43
CA PRO A 149 -0.34 3.47 -53.34
C PRO A 149 0.48 2.28 -53.87
N ASP A 150 1.62 2.00 -53.25
CA ASP A 150 2.32 0.70 -53.37
C ASP A 150 1.99 -0.15 -52.15
N ASP A 151 1.10 -1.13 -52.31
CA ASP A 151 0.63 -1.97 -51.20
C ASP A 151 1.73 -2.89 -50.65
N ASP A 152 2.65 -3.34 -51.51
CA ASP A 152 3.73 -4.27 -51.16
C ASP A 152 4.88 -3.56 -50.46
N ASP A 153 5.32 -2.42 -51.00
CA ASP A 153 6.49 -1.68 -50.50
C ASP A 153 6.13 -0.48 -49.61
N LYS A 154 4.83 -0.21 -49.45
CA LYS A 154 4.25 0.68 -48.42
C LYS A 154 4.73 2.13 -48.53
N HIS A 155 4.73 2.62 -49.76
CA HIS A 155 5.07 3.99 -50.13
C HIS A 155 4.11 4.48 -51.22
N CYS A 156 4.13 5.77 -51.53
CA CYS A 156 3.34 6.33 -52.62
C CYS A 156 4.22 6.52 -53.86
N TYR A 157 3.68 6.27 -55.04
CA TYR A 157 4.45 6.35 -56.28
C TYR A 157 3.62 6.83 -57.48
N ASN A 158 4.33 7.05 -58.59
CA ASN A 158 3.78 7.09 -59.94
C ASN A 158 4.83 6.58 -60.94
N GLY A 159 4.37 5.83 -61.95
CA GLY A 159 5.17 5.33 -63.06
C GLY A 159 6.15 4.19 -62.70
N GLY A 160 6.59 3.46 -63.73
CA GLY A 160 7.54 2.35 -63.62
C GLY A 160 6.97 1.07 -63.00
N CYS A 161 7.62 -0.07 -63.23
CA CYS A 161 7.24 -1.37 -62.66
C CYS A 161 8.22 -1.78 -61.56
N GLY A 162 7.68 -2.18 -60.40
CA GLY A 162 8.45 -2.61 -59.23
C GLY A 162 9.18 -1.47 -58.51
N LYS A 163 9.61 -1.73 -57.27
CA LYS A 163 10.21 -0.76 -56.34
C LYS A 163 11.34 0.08 -56.95
N THR A 164 12.33 -0.58 -57.55
CA THR A 164 13.53 0.07 -58.09
C THR A 164 13.25 0.80 -59.39
N GLY A 165 12.25 0.33 -60.14
CA GLY A 165 11.82 0.88 -61.42
C GLY A 165 10.91 2.10 -61.32
N ARG A 166 10.39 2.44 -60.12
CA ARG A 166 9.54 3.62 -59.92
C ARG A 166 10.26 4.90 -60.37
N THR A 167 9.58 5.73 -61.16
CA THR A 167 10.13 7.01 -61.65
C THR A 167 9.87 8.15 -60.67
N VAL A 168 8.74 8.11 -59.97
CA VAL A 168 8.40 9.01 -58.87
C VAL A 168 7.96 8.20 -57.66
N ALA A 169 8.52 8.49 -56.49
CA ALA A 169 8.17 7.84 -55.24
C ALA A 169 8.38 8.77 -54.03
N LEU A 170 7.55 8.61 -53.01
CA LEU A 170 7.70 9.21 -51.68
C LEU A 170 7.32 8.18 -50.63
N GLY A 171 8.14 8.05 -49.60
CA GLY A 171 7.78 7.26 -48.45
C GLY A 171 8.73 7.43 -47.27
N ILE A 172 8.55 6.57 -46.29
CA ILE A 172 9.44 6.47 -45.12
C ILE A 172 10.23 5.18 -45.29
N GLU A 173 11.55 5.23 -45.25
CA GLU A 173 12.40 4.04 -45.34
C GLU A 173 12.33 3.22 -44.04
N MET A 174 12.48 3.92 -42.91
CA MET A 174 12.47 3.34 -41.57
C MET A 174 11.92 4.37 -40.57
N ILE A 175 11.27 3.89 -39.50
CA ILE A 175 11.09 4.65 -38.27
C ILE A 175 11.94 3.97 -37.21
N ALA A 176 13.10 4.57 -36.94
CA ALA A 176 13.96 4.13 -35.85
C ALA A 176 13.30 4.56 -34.53
N VAL A 177 13.27 3.62 -33.59
CA VAL A 177 12.81 3.88 -32.22
C VAL A 177 14.06 3.91 -31.37
N THR A 178 14.31 5.03 -30.70
CA THR A 178 15.44 5.12 -29.76
C THR A 178 15.19 4.11 -28.65
N ALA A 179 16.12 3.17 -28.48
CA ALA A 179 15.99 2.15 -27.45
C ALA A 179 15.97 2.83 -26.08
N THR A 180 14.91 2.58 -25.30
CA THR A 180 14.86 3.03 -23.91
C THR A 180 16.01 2.39 -23.12
N ASN A 181 16.75 3.20 -22.38
CA ASN A 181 17.71 2.69 -21.41
C ASN A 181 16.97 2.12 -20.20
N ILE A 182 16.66 0.82 -20.23
CA ILE A 182 16.01 0.11 -19.13
C ILE A 182 17.08 -0.21 -18.07
N ALA A 183 17.48 0.80 -17.32
CA ALA A 183 18.42 0.66 -16.21
C ALA A 183 17.68 0.61 -14.89
N ALA A 184 18.08 -0.33 -14.03
CA ALA A 184 17.64 -0.37 -12.65
C ALA A 184 18.61 0.43 -11.76
N ALA A 185 18.09 1.33 -10.94
CA ALA A 185 18.85 2.14 -10.00
C ALA A 185 18.44 1.82 -8.56
N ALA A 186 19.38 1.99 -7.63
CA ALA A 186 19.06 1.97 -6.22
C ALA A 186 18.22 3.21 -5.87
N THR A 187 17.16 3.01 -5.11
CA THR A 187 16.27 4.04 -4.58
C THR A 187 16.22 3.87 -3.08
N ASP A 188 16.65 4.88 -2.35
CA ASP A 188 16.70 4.83 -0.89
C ASP A 188 15.28 4.92 -0.31
N LEU A 189 15.00 4.10 0.69
CA LEU A 189 13.74 4.13 1.45
C LEU A 189 13.78 5.19 2.55
N THR A 190 14.98 5.47 3.06
CA THR A 190 15.24 6.37 4.19
C THR A 190 16.24 7.45 3.78
N ALA A 191 16.36 8.50 4.59
CA ALA A 191 17.21 9.65 4.27
C ALA A 191 18.72 9.33 4.16
N ASP A 192 19.18 8.24 4.77
CA ASP A 192 20.59 7.81 4.84
C ASP A 192 20.79 6.35 4.37
N SER A 193 19.78 5.79 3.69
CA SER A 193 19.76 4.40 3.24
C SER A 193 19.84 3.35 4.36
N GLN A 194 19.71 3.73 5.63
CA GLN A 194 19.66 2.79 6.76
C GLN A 194 18.22 2.38 7.09
N PRO A 195 17.93 1.10 7.37
CA PRO A 195 16.55 0.61 7.54
C PRO A 195 15.75 1.28 8.67
N THR A 196 16.43 1.81 9.68
CA THR A 196 15.83 2.38 10.90
C THR A 196 15.74 3.90 10.90
N SER A 197 16.20 4.55 9.84
CA SER A 197 16.28 6.01 9.78
C SER A 197 14.98 6.65 9.31
N GLN A 198 14.90 7.98 9.41
CA GLN A 198 13.72 8.72 9.00
C GLN A 198 13.43 8.51 7.51
N CYS A 199 12.14 8.43 7.18
CA CYS A 199 11.70 8.35 5.79
C CYS A 199 12.14 9.59 5.01
N LYS A 200 12.63 9.38 3.79
CA LYS A 200 12.99 10.48 2.90
C LYS A 200 11.72 11.27 2.56
N THR A 201 11.77 12.59 2.71
CA THR A 201 10.72 13.48 2.18
C THR A 201 10.80 13.49 0.67
N PHE A 202 9.68 13.27 -0.01
CA PHE A 202 9.59 13.37 -1.46
C PHE A 202 8.58 14.46 -1.83
N THR A 203 8.86 15.11 -2.97
CA THR A 203 7.90 16.03 -3.56
C THR A 203 6.96 15.20 -4.41
N ALA A 204 5.65 15.36 -4.23
CA ALA A 204 4.67 14.66 -5.06
C ALA A 204 4.95 14.94 -6.55
N ASN A 205 4.89 13.90 -7.37
CA ASN A 205 5.12 14.03 -8.80
C ASN A 205 4.03 14.94 -9.41
N THR A 206 4.42 15.83 -10.31
CA THR A 206 3.48 16.63 -11.11
C THR A 206 2.81 15.82 -12.22
N ASN A 207 3.34 14.63 -12.53
CA ASN A 207 2.76 13.68 -13.48
C ASN A 207 1.98 12.58 -12.76
N GLU A 208 0.66 12.78 -12.63
CA GLU A 208 -0.25 11.84 -11.95
C GLU A 208 -0.31 10.44 -12.59
N GLN A 209 0.23 10.26 -13.80
CA GLN A 209 0.13 9.01 -14.55
C GLN A 209 1.21 7.98 -14.20
N LEU A 210 2.28 8.39 -13.51
CA LEU A 210 3.39 7.51 -13.13
C LEU A 210 3.69 7.63 -11.64
N THR A 211 3.47 6.55 -10.89
CA THR A 211 4.08 6.39 -9.57
C THR A 211 5.59 6.25 -9.74
N THR A 212 6.35 7.23 -9.26
CA THR A 212 7.81 7.28 -9.35
C THR A 212 8.49 6.26 -8.44
N ALA A 213 9.77 6.01 -8.67
CA ALA A 213 10.57 5.18 -7.77
C ALA A 213 10.60 5.77 -6.35
N GLU A 214 10.73 7.10 -6.22
CA GLU A 214 10.78 7.79 -4.93
C GLU A 214 9.44 7.74 -4.19
N GLU A 215 8.32 7.92 -4.88
CA GLU A 215 6.97 7.80 -4.28
C GLU A 215 6.70 6.41 -3.73
N LEU A 216 7.07 5.37 -4.49
CA LEU A 216 6.95 3.99 -4.02
C LEU A 216 7.82 3.74 -2.79
N ALA A 217 9.07 4.20 -2.81
CA ALA A 217 9.99 4.05 -1.69
C ALA A 217 9.45 4.74 -0.42
N ALA A 218 8.96 5.97 -0.54
CA ALA A 218 8.40 6.71 0.57
C ALA A 218 7.10 6.09 1.10
N ALA A 219 6.23 5.58 0.23
CA ALA A 219 5.03 4.85 0.65
C ALA A 219 5.42 3.63 1.51
N ILE A 220 6.40 2.85 1.07
CA ILE A 220 6.90 1.68 1.80
C ILE A 220 7.49 2.10 3.15
N CYS A 221 8.34 3.14 3.18
CA CYS A 221 8.91 3.62 4.43
C CYS A 221 7.84 4.10 5.42
N ASN A 222 6.87 4.89 4.95
CA ASN A 222 5.79 5.42 5.79
C ASN A 222 4.89 4.31 6.34
N ALA A 223 4.68 3.24 5.59
CA ALA A 223 3.96 2.06 6.06
C ALA A 223 4.74 1.31 7.14
N ARG A 224 6.06 1.14 6.97
CA ARG A 224 6.93 0.53 8.00
C ARG A 224 6.96 1.36 9.27
N ALA A 225 7.14 2.67 9.16
CA ALA A 225 7.15 3.59 10.30
C ALA A 225 5.80 3.62 11.05
N ALA A 226 4.72 3.22 10.38
CA ALA A 226 3.41 3.12 11.00
C ALA A 226 3.15 1.78 11.69
N ALA A 227 3.94 0.76 11.39
CA ALA A 227 3.79 -0.55 12.01
C ALA A 227 4.03 -0.40 13.52
N LYS A 228 2.97 -0.59 14.29
CA LYS A 228 3.03 -0.58 15.76
C LYS A 228 3.12 -2.02 16.25
N PRO A 229 3.84 -2.27 17.35
CA PRO A 229 3.76 -3.55 18.03
C PRO A 229 2.30 -3.80 18.44
N PRO A 230 1.86 -5.08 18.45
CA PRO A 230 0.54 -5.42 18.91
C PRO A 230 0.36 -4.95 20.37
N ILE A 231 -0.82 -4.40 20.67
CA ILE A 231 -1.16 -4.02 22.03
C ILE A 231 -1.38 -5.31 22.84
N PRO A 232 -0.65 -5.52 23.95
CA PRO A 232 -0.75 -6.75 24.72
C PRO A 232 -2.15 -6.90 25.30
N THR A 233 -2.69 -8.10 25.17
CA THR A 233 -3.99 -8.49 25.75
C THR A 233 -3.93 -8.45 27.28
N MET A 234 -5.09 -8.51 27.93
CA MET A 234 -5.14 -8.57 29.40
C MET A 234 -4.45 -9.82 29.95
N ASN A 235 -4.50 -10.92 29.19
CA ASN A 235 -3.93 -12.21 29.54
C ASN A 235 -2.40 -12.20 29.48
N GLU A 236 -1.81 -11.30 28.70
CA GLU A 236 -0.36 -11.10 28.57
C GLU A 236 0.17 -10.02 29.52
N SER A 237 -0.71 -9.36 30.29
CA SER A 237 -0.34 -8.25 31.18
C SER A 237 -0.05 -8.76 32.59
N SER A 238 1.16 -8.51 33.10
CA SER A 238 1.53 -8.76 34.50
C SER A 238 1.05 -7.65 35.43
N TYR A 239 1.06 -7.90 36.75
CA TYR A 239 0.83 -6.87 37.77
C TYR A 239 1.74 -5.64 37.54
N GLU A 240 3.01 -5.85 37.25
CA GLU A 240 3.96 -4.75 37.00
C GLU A 240 3.60 -3.95 35.76
N THR A 241 3.24 -4.61 34.65
CA THR A 241 2.82 -3.89 33.44
C THR A 241 1.52 -3.10 33.66
N LEU A 242 0.53 -3.68 34.34
CA LEU A 242 -0.74 -3.00 34.64
C LEU A 242 -0.56 -1.84 35.62
N THR A 243 0.25 -2.03 36.66
CA THR A 243 0.43 -0.99 37.68
C THR A 243 1.43 0.10 37.29
N SER A 244 2.21 -0.10 36.23
CA SER A 244 3.06 0.92 35.62
C SER A 244 2.36 1.71 34.52
N ASP A 245 1.38 1.12 33.84
CA ASP A 245 0.55 1.73 32.80
C ASP A 245 -0.24 2.95 33.33
N ASP A 246 -0.06 4.11 32.70
CA ASP A 246 -0.69 5.35 33.13
C ASP A 246 -2.20 5.38 32.87
N THR A 247 -2.66 4.74 31.81
CA THR A 247 -4.09 4.59 31.52
C THR A 247 -4.75 3.74 32.61
N VAL A 248 -4.12 2.63 33.02
CA VAL A 248 -4.64 1.80 34.12
C VAL A 248 -4.70 2.59 35.42
N LYS A 249 -3.66 3.39 35.71
CA LYS A 249 -3.63 4.29 36.87
C LYS A 249 -4.75 5.32 36.85
N GLU A 250 -5.00 5.93 35.70
CA GLU A 250 -6.03 6.93 35.50
C GLU A 250 -7.43 6.31 35.68
N ILE A 251 -7.67 5.13 35.09
CA ILE A 251 -8.91 4.36 35.24
C ILE A 251 -9.13 3.97 36.71
N ALA A 252 -8.10 3.44 37.38
CA ALA A 252 -8.18 3.08 38.79
C ALA A 252 -8.51 4.30 39.66
N LEU A 253 -7.92 5.47 39.37
CA LEU A 253 -8.24 6.71 40.08
C LEU A 253 -9.68 7.14 39.84
N MET A 254 -10.18 7.08 38.60
CA MET A 254 -11.57 7.40 38.28
C MET A 254 -12.58 6.49 39.01
N ILE A 255 -12.23 5.21 39.21
CA ILE A 255 -13.10 4.23 39.90
C ILE A 255 -13.05 4.42 41.42
N THR A 256 -11.86 4.65 41.98
CA THR A 256 -11.67 4.70 43.44
C THR A 256 -11.92 6.08 44.05
N ASP A 257 -11.70 7.14 43.27
CA ASP A 257 -11.90 8.54 43.68
C ASP A 257 -12.34 9.39 42.46
N PRO A 258 -13.63 9.34 42.08
CA PRO A 258 -14.14 10.03 40.89
C PRO A 258 -13.91 11.54 40.91
N GLU A 259 -13.93 12.17 42.09
CA GLU A 259 -13.66 13.61 42.24
C GLU A 259 -12.23 13.94 41.84
N LYS A 260 -11.24 13.15 42.31
CA LYS A 260 -9.84 13.34 41.90
C LYS A 260 -9.56 12.86 40.48
N GLY A 261 -10.26 11.84 40.00
CA GLY A 261 -10.15 11.35 38.63
C GLY A 261 -10.58 12.39 37.60
N THR A 262 -11.63 13.17 37.90
CA THR A 262 -12.18 14.20 36.99
C THR A 262 -11.57 15.58 37.19
N ALA A 263 -10.89 15.84 38.31
CA ALA A 263 -10.23 17.12 38.57
C ALA A 263 -9.05 17.37 37.60
N LYS A 264 -8.87 18.61 37.13
CA LYS A 264 -7.73 19.04 36.29
C LYS A 264 -6.43 19.26 37.10
N THR A 265 -6.22 18.50 38.16
CA THR A 265 -5.03 18.62 39.01
C THR A 265 -3.87 17.89 38.35
N ALA A 266 -2.79 18.60 38.01
CA ALA A 266 -1.56 18.02 37.44
C ALA A 266 -0.42 17.98 38.46
N GLY A 267 0.60 17.15 38.20
CA GLY A 267 1.83 17.08 38.99
C GLY A 267 1.85 15.99 40.05
N ALA A 268 2.86 16.05 40.94
CA ALA A 268 3.22 14.96 41.86
C ALA A 268 2.08 14.48 42.78
N THR A 269 1.12 15.35 43.11
CA THR A 269 -0.06 14.98 43.91
C THR A 269 -1.01 14.06 43.15
N ARG A 270 -1.21 14.28 41.84
CA ARG A 270 -2.03 13.39 41.00
C ARG A 270 -1.36 12.03 40.85
N GLU A 271 -0.06 12.01 40.59
CA GLU A 271 0.70 10.77 40.42
C GLU A 271 0.71 9.89 41.68
N LYS A 272 0.75 10.52 42.87
CA LYS A 272 0.58 9.81 44.15
C LYS A 272 -0.83 9.22 44.28
N ALA A 273 -1.87 9.97 43.89
CA ALA A 273 -3.26 9.50 43.93
C ALA A 273 -3.49 8.32 42.97
N LYS A 274 -3.00 8.43 41.73
CA LYS A 274 -2.95 7.36 40.73
C LYS A 274 -2.31 6.08 41.26
N THR A 275 -1.09 6.21 41.81
CA THR A 275 -0.36 5.07 42.36
C THR A 275 -1.08 4.44 43.56
N ALA A 276 -1.72 5.25 44.40
CA ALA A 276 -2.52 4.76 45.52
C ALA A 276 -3.79 4.02 45.05
N ALA A 277 -4.48 4.58 44.05
CA ALA A 277 -5.69 3.99 43.47
C ALA A 277 -5.44 2.59 42.91
N VAL A 278 -4.36 2.39 42.16
CA VAL A 278 -4.00 1.07 41.62
C VAL A 278 -3.73 0.05 42.74
N LYS A 279 -3.11 0.47 43.85
CA LYS A 279 -2.90 -0.40 45.03
C LYS A 279 -4.21 -0.73 45.74
N VAL A 280 -5.17 0.20 45.77
CA VAL A 280 -6.52 -0.06 46.27
C VAL A 280 -7.23 -1.08 45.37
N VAL A 281 -7.11 -0.95 44.04
CA VAL A 281 -7.79 -1.83 43.09
C VAL A 281 -7.20 -3.25 43.07
N PHE A 282 -5.88 -3.38 42.94
CA PHE A 282 -5.24 -4.69 42.72
C PHE A 282 -4.60 -5.30 43.97
N GLY A 283 -4.47 -4.53 45.06
CA GLY A 283 -3.80 -4.95 46.28
C GLY A 283 -2.27 -4.89 46.17
N LYS A 284 -1.58 -5.74 46.95
CA LYS A 284 -0.11 -5.76 47.07
C LYS A 284 0.57 -6.35 45.82
N THR A 285 1.84 -6.01 45.62
CA THR A 285 2.69 -6.38 44.47
C THR A 285 2.92 -7.88 44.27
N THR A 286 2.59 -8.72 45.25
CA THR A 286 2.72 -10.19 45.14
C THR A 286 1.45 -10.86 44.61
N VAL A 287 0.45 -10.09 44.19
CA VAL A 287 -0.80 -10.62 43.65
C VAL A 287 -0.62 -10.98 42.18
N ASP A 288 -0.79 -12.25 41.87
CA ASP A 288 -0.94 -12.71 40.49
C ASP A 288 -2.32 -12.27 39.96
N ILE A 289 -2.31 -11.37 38.97
CA ILE A 289 -3.54 -10.86 38.33
C ILE A 289 -4.28 -12.00 37.63
N GLU A 290 -3.55 -12.91 37.00
CA GLU A 290 -4.11 -14.04 36.27
C GLU A 290 -4.85 -14.95 37.24
N THR A 291 -4.17 -15.44 38.28
CA THR A 291 -4.79 -16.36 39.25
C THR A 291 -5.91 -15.71 40.07
N LYS A 292 -5.77 -14.43 40.46
CA LYS A 292 -6.73 -13.78 41.36
C LYS A 292 -7.97 -13.25 40.64
N PHE A 293 -7.82 -12.81 39.40
CA PHE A 293 -8.88 -12.12 38.67
C PHE A 293 -9.24 -12.77 37.34
N LEU A 294 -8.29 -13.27 36.54
CA LEU A 294 -8.62 -13.80 35.21
C LEU A 294 -9.06 -15.27 35.24
N ASP A 295 -8.37 -16.14 35.99
CA ASP A 295 -8.70 -17.56 36.10
C ASP A 295 -10.13 -17.82 36.63
N PRO A 296 -10.63 -17.09 37.65
CA PRO A 296 -12.01 -17.24 38.10
C PRO A 296 -13.05 -16.97 37.00
N LEU A 297 -12.72 -16.19 35.96
CA LEU A 297 -13.60 -15.92 34.83
C LEU A 297 -13.67 -17.11 33.86
N LYS A 298 -12.61 -17.93 33.80
CA LYS A 298 -12.56 -19.15 32.99
C LYS A 298 -13.36 -20.30 33.62
N GLU A 299 -13.47 -20.31 34.95
CA GLU A 299 -14.08 -21.41 35.71
C GLU A 299 -15.59 -21.27 35.93
N LYS A 300 -16.10 -20.03 36.00
CA LYS A 300 -17.48 -19.78 36.40
C LYS A 300 -18.44 -20.05 35.23
N GLU A 301 -19.23 -21.11 35.32
CA GLU A 301 -20.33 -21.35 34.39
C GLU A 301 -21.44 -20.31 34.57
N LEU A 302 -21.79 -19.65 33.46
CA LEU A 302 -22.94 -18.79 33.35
C LEU A 302 -24.05 -19.54 32.61
N LYS A 303 -25.27 -19.40 33.12
CA LYS A 303 -26.50 -19.93 32.53
C LYS A 303 -27.48 -18.78 32.39
N TYR A 304 -27.88 -18.47 31.17
CA TYR A 304 -28.86 -17.42 30.89
C TYR A 304 -29.68 -17.74 29.65
N ASN A 305 -30.85 -17.12 29.55
CA ASN A 305 -31.76 -17.31 28.42
C ASN A 305 -31.75 -16.04 27.56
N LEU A 306 -31.51 -16.22 26.26
CA LEU A 306 -31.69 -15.19 25.23
C LEU A 306 -32.89 -15.57 24.36
N GLY A 307 -34.06 -15.03 24.70
CA GLY A 307 -35.32 -15.45 24.07
C GLY A 307 -35.63 -16.92 24.39
N GLU A 308 -35.77 -17.75 23.35
CA GLU A 308 -35.99 -19.19 23.50
C GLU A 308 -34.69 -20.00 23.64
N THR A 309 -33.52 -19.39 23.38
CA THR A 309 -32.23 -20.06 23.39
C THR A 309 -31.61 -20.02 24.77
N LYS A 310 -31.18 -21.17 25.28
CA LYS A 310 -30.44 -21.28 26.54
C LYS A 310 -28.95 -21.27 26.25
N GLU A 311 -28.26 -20.25 26.74
CA GLU A 311 -26.80 -20.17 26.67
C GLU A 311 -26.20 -20.68 27.98
N GLN A 312 -25.26 -21.64 27.85
CA GLN A 312 -24.51 -22.18 28.98
C GLN A 312 -23.02 -22.29 28.61
N GLY A 313 -22.17 -21.69 29.42
CA GLY A 313 -20.72 -21.78 29.27
C GLY A 313 -19.97 -20.90 30.26
N SER A 314 -18.65 -21.07 30.35
CA SER A 314 -17.81 -20.09 31.02
C SER A 314 -17.77 -18.78 30.24
N ILE A 315 -17.36 -17.68 30.89
CA ILE A 315 -17.15 -16.40 30.20
C ILE A 315 -16.21 -16.59 29.01
N ASP A 316 -15.14 -17.36 29.17
CA ASP A 316 -14.17 -17.68 28.11
C ASP A 316 -14.81 -18.42 26.91
N LYS A 317 -15.71 -19.38 27.16
CA LYS A 317 -16.44 -20.07 26.08
C LYS A 317 -17.43 -19.13 25.37
N LEU A 318 -18.13 -18.30 26.14
CA LEU A 318 -19.13 -17.36 25.64
C LEU A 318 -18.48 -16.15 24.92
N THR A 319 -17.24 -15.81 25.23
CA THR A 319 -16.47 -14.78 24.49
C THR A 319 -16.05 -15.27 23.10
N ASN A 320 -15.83 -16.57 22.95
CA ASN A 320 -15.30 -17.18 21.72
C ASN A 320 -16.41 -17.70 20.78
N SER A 321 -17.68 -17.73 21.21
CA SER A 321 -18.81 -18.18 20.40
C SER A 321 -19.35 -17.15 19.39
N GLY A 322 -18.78 -15.94 19.36
CA GLY A 322 -19.23 -14.84 18.47
C GLY A 322 -20.30 -13.94 19.08
N ASP A 323 -20.93 -14.35 20.20
CA ASP A 323 -22.04 -13.65 20.85
C ASP A 323 -21.64 -12.85 22.09
N PHE A 324 -20.34 -12.56 22.28
CA PHE A 324 -19.83 -11.85 23.46
C PHE A 324 -20.58 -10.54 23.78
N GLY A 325 -20.93 -9.76 22.75
CA GLY A 325 -21.67 -8.51 22.93
C GLY A 325 -23.06 -8.74 23.53
N THR A 326 -23.73 -9.82 23.10
CA THR A 326 -25.04 -10.24 23.60
C THR A 326 -24.93 -10.80 25.01
N THR A 327 -23.91 -11.61 25.30
CA THR A 327 -23.58 -12.10 26.64
C THR A 327 -23.33 -10.95 27.60
N LEU A 328 -22.51 -9.96 27.22
CA LEU A 328 -22.19 -8.81 28.05
C LEU A 328 -23.42 -7.93 28.31
N ALA A 329 -24.26 -7.72 27.29
CA ALA A 329 -25.50 -6.96 27.42
C ALA A 329 -26.53 -7.61 28.36
N PHE A 330 -26.49 -8.93 28.54
CA PHE A 330 -27.35 -9.62 29.51
C PHE A 330 -26.97 -9.30 30.97
N PHE A 331 -25.69 -9.04 31.25
CA PHE A 331 -25.18 -8.81 32.61
C PHE A 331 -25.08 -7.32 33.01
N TRP A 332 -25.51 -6.41 32.13
CA TRP A 332 -25.55 -4.95 32.35
C TRP A 332 -26.99 -4.46 32.45
#